data_AF-A0AAD5IRA6-F1
#
_entry.id   AF-A0AAD5IRA6-F1
#
_cell.length_a   1.000
_cell.length_b   1.000
_cell.length_c   1.000
_cell.angle_alpha   90.00
_cell.angle_beta   90.00
_cell.angle_gamma   90.00
#
_symmetry.space_group_name_H-M   'P 1'
#
loop_
_entity.id
_entity.type
_entity.pdbx_description
1 polymer ?
#
loop_
_entity_poly.entity_id
_entity_poly.type
_entity_poly.pdbx_seq_one_letter_code
_entity_poly.pdbx_strand_id
1 'polypeptide(L)'
;MGNSKGRTSVGLMVLVVVVVAVGNWEVKMAGATLSAAQCKEERRIGLNECKPVLYGKLPSPSCCERVRVTHVECVCPQVTPKLAALIDLNRAFRLIEVAVGNWEVKMAGATLSAAQCKEERRIGLNECKHVLYGKLPSLSCCERLRVTHVDCVCPLFTPNLAALIDLNHTIRLIEGCGRRIPRHFKCGSN
;
A
#
# COMPACT_ATOMS: atom_id res chain seq x y z
N MET A 1 3.29 55.09 -14.58
CA MET A 1 4.70 54.66 -14.44
C MET A 1 5.03 54.68 -12.95
N GLY A 2 5.34 53.60 -12.24
CA GLY A 2 6.23 52.49 -12.55
C GLY A 2 7.62 52.79 -11.97
N ASN A 3 7.95 52.27 -10.79
CA ASN A 3 9.17 51.45 -10.62
C ASN A 3 9.28 50.83 -9.21
N SER A 4 9.14 49.51 -9.20
CA SER A 4 9.57 48.59 -8.17
C SER A 4 11.06 48.31 -8.34
N LYS A 5 11.88 48.57 -7.30
CA LYS A 5 13.24 48.01 -7.21
C LYS A 5 13.78 48.10 -5.78
N GLY A 6 14.25 46.98 -5.25
CA GLY A 6 15.20 46.99 -4.14
C GLY A 6 14.91 46.14 -2.90
N ARG A 7 14.01 45.14 -2.95
CA ARG A 7 13.77 44.24 -1.79
C ARG A 7 13.84 42.76 -2.17
N THR A 8 14.90 42.35 -2.88
CA THR A 8 14.96 41.01 -3.51
C THR A 8 16.30 40.28 -3.42
N SER A 9 17.11 40.45 -2.37
CA SER A 9 18.23 39.50 -2.14
C SER A 9 18.36 39.03 -0.69
N VAL A 10 18.26 39.92 0.30
CA VAL A 10 18.49 39.53 1.70
C VAL A 10 17.32 38.73 2.28
N GLY A 11 16.07 39.14 2.00
CA GLY A 11 14.89 38.42 2.50
C GLY A 11 14.71 37.03 1.89
N LEU A 12 15.12 36.84 0.64
CA LEU A 12 15.06 35.54 -0.04
C LEU A 12 16.16 34.60 0.49
N MET A 13 17.37 35.12 0.75
CA MET A 13 18.46 34.34 1.37
C MET A 13 18.12 33.91 2.80
N VAL A 14 17.50 34.78 3.60
CA VAL A 14 17.06 34.41 4.97
C VAL A 14 15.94 33.36 4.91
N LEU A 15 14.99 33.47 3.98
CA LEU A 15 13.97 32.44 3.77
C LEU A 15 14.58 31.10 3.33
N VAL A 16 15.55 31.11 2.41
CA VAL A 16 16.23 29.88 1.97
C VAL A 16 17.05 29.26 3.09
N VAL A 17 17.75 30.05 3.93
CA VAL A 17 18.49 29.53 5.09
C VAL A 17 17.56 28.96 6.16
N VAL A 18 16.40 29.58 6.41
CA VAL A 18 15.39 29.04 7.34
C VAL A 18 14.74 27.77 6.76
N VAL A 19 14.44 27.73 5.47
CA VAL A 19 13.87 26.53 4.82
C VAL A 19 14.92 25.40 4.72
N VAL A 20 16.22 25.69 4.60
CA VAL A 20 17.28 24.67 4.60
C VAL A 20 17.64 24.23 6.02
N ALA A 21 17.61 25.11 7.03
CA ALA A 21 17.84 24.76 8.43
C ALA A 21 16.66 24.02 9.08
N VAL A 22 15.43 24.27 8.60
CA VAL A 22 14.21 23.54 9.01
C VAL A 22 13.90 22.39 8.04
N GLY A 23 14.56 22.32 6.88
CA GLY A 23 14.32 21.36 5.80
C GLY A 23 14.90 19.97 6.01
N ASN A 24 15.43 19.69 7.20
CA ASN A 24 15.74 18.32 7.63
C ASN A 24 14.70 17.85 8.66
N TRP A 25 13.42 18.08 8.36
CA TRP A 25 12.35 17.30 8.97
C TRP A 25 12.33 15.94 8.27
N GLU A 26 13.18 15.03 8.75
CA GLU A 26 12.71 13.66 8.82
C GLU A 26 11.40 13.71 9.58
N VAL A 27 10.30 13.41 8.89
CA VAL A 27 9.02 13.19 9.53
C VAL A 27 9.19 11.90 10.34
N LYS A 28 9.84 12.01 11.50
CA LYS A 28 9.71 11.04 12.56
C LYS A 28 8.25 11.09 12.94
N MET A 29 7.47 10.20 12.33
CA MET A 29 6.27 9.67 12.96
C MET A 29 6.65 9.42 14.41
N ALA A 30 5.93 10.08 15.32
CA ALA A 30 6.06 9.84 16.74
C ALA A 30 5.51 8.43 17.04
N GLY A 31 6.26 7.40 16.67
CA GLY A 31 6.26 6.11 17.34
C GLY A 31 7.31 6.19 18.42
N ALA A 32 7.00 5.78 19.64
CA ALA A 32 8.04 5.52 20.64
C ALA A 32 9.13 4.69 19.96
N THR A 33 10.40 5.14 19.98
CA THR A 33 11.50 4.39 19.37
C THR A 33 11.67 3.06 20.12
N LEU A 34 10.93 2.04 19.67
CA LEU A 34 11.05 0.68 20.18
C LEU A 34 12.45 0.19 19.85
N SER A 35 13.14 -0.31 20.86
CA SER A 35 14.45 -0.93 20.67
C SER A 35 14.33 -2.19 19.81
N ALA A 36 15.42 -2.55 19.13
CA ALA A 36 15.48 -3.80 18.38
C ALA A 36 15.17 -5.04 19.25
N ALA A 37 15.47 -4.97 20.55
CA ALA A 37 15.12 -6.00 21.52
C ALA A 37 13.61 -6.10 21.77
N GLN A 38 12.91 -4.98 21.88
CA GLN A 38 11.44 -4.94 22.02
C GLN A 38 10.77 -5.48 20.76
N CYS A 39 11.20 -5.06 19.57
CA CYS A 39 10.66 -5.63 18.33
C CYS A 39 10.96 -7.12 18.18
N LYS A 40 12.12 -7.60 18.64
CA LYS A 40 12.44 -9.03 18.65
C LYS A 40 11.48 -9.81 19.55
N GLU A 41 11.18 -9.27 20.72
CA GLU A 41 10.28 -9.91 21.68
C GLU A 41 8.82 -9.86 21.23
N GLU A 42 8.35 -8.72 20.73
CA GLU A 42 7.00 -8.59 20.15
C GLU A 42 6.76 -9.59 19.03
N ARG A 43 7.74 -9.74 18.13
CA ARG A 43 7.67 -10.74 17.05
C ARG A 43 7.65 -12.16 17.58
N ARG A 44 8.47 -12.48 18.57
CA ARG A 44 8.52 -13.82 19.17
C ARG A 44 7.16 -14.19 19.75
N ILE A 45 6.56 -13.27 20.49
CA ILE A 45 5.23 -13.48 21.10
C ILE A 45 4.16 -13.59 20.01
N GLY A 46 4.14 -12.67 19.04
CA GLY A 46 3.19 -12.69 17.93
C GLY A 46 3.25 -13.98 17.12
N LEU A 47 4.45 -14.47 16.79
CA LEU A 47 4.63 -15.72 16.05
C LEU A 47 4.21 -16.95 16.85
N ASN A 48 4.45 -16.97 18.16
CA ASN A 48 4.03 -18.08 19.01
C ASN A 48 2.51 -18.16 19.13
N GLU A 49 1.86 -17.03 19.41
CA GLU A 49 0.41 -16.97 19.56
C GLU A 49 -0.32 -17.19 18.23
N CYS A 50 0.19 -16.62 17.14
CA CYS A 50 -0.43 -16.73 15.81
C CYS A 50 0.09 -17.88 14.95
N LYS A 51 0.91 -18.77 15.52
CA LYS A 51 1.40 -19.99 14.84
C LYS A 51 0.26 -20.79 14.16
N PRO A 52 -0.91 -21.01 14.79
CA PRO A 52 -2.01 -21.73 14.14
C PRO A 52 -2.49 -21.05 12.85
N VAL A 53 -2.50 -19.71 12.81
CA VAL A 53 -2.93 -18.92 11.64
C VAL A 53 -1.96 -19.08 10.47
N LEU A 54 -0.66 -19.19 10.75
CA LEU A 54 0.36 -19.44 9.73
C LEU A 54 0.19 -20.81 9.06
N TYR A 55 -0.30 -21.80 9.81
CA TYR A 55 -0.72 -23.11 9.29
C TYR A 55 -2.18 -23.11 8.83
N GLY A 56 -2.82 -21.94 8.80
CA GLY A 56 -4.16 -21.72 8.30
C GLY A 56 -5.26 -22.35 9.14
N LYS A 57 -5.08 -22.38 10.45
CA LYS A 57 -6.15 -22.60 11.43
C LYS A 57 -6.72 -21.26 11.88
N LEU A 58 -7.89 -21.29 12.52
CA LEU A 58 -8.49 -20.09 13.09
C LEU A 58 -7.57 -19.47 14.17
N PRO A 59 -7.50 -18.14 14.25
CA PRO A 59 -6.73 -17.45 15.30
C PRO A 59 -7.32 -17.71 16.68
N SER A 60 -6.46 -17.84 17.68
CA SER A 60 -6.85 -17.83 19.09
C SER A 60 -7.21 -16.40 19.54
N PRO A 61 -7.97 -16.25 20.64
CA PRO A 61 -8.18 -14.93 21.25
C PRO A 61 -6.87 -14.21 21.59
N SER A 62 -5.86 -14.95 22.04
CA SER A 62 -4.52 -14.42 22.32
C SER A 62 -3.84 -13.90 21.04
N CYS A 63 -3.94 -14.63 19.92
CA CYS A 63 -3.43 -14.16 18.64
C CYS A 63 -4.14 -12.87 18.22
N CYS A 64 -5.47 -12.81 18.29
CA CYS A 64 -6.22 -11.60 17.94
C CYS A 64 -5.78 -10.39 18.76
N GLU A 65 -5.62 -10.56 20.07
CA GLU A 65 -5.16 -9.50 20.96
C GLU A 65 -3.73 -9.07 20.64
N ARG A 66 -2.85 -10.03 20.35
CA ARG A 66 -1.48 -9.73 19.92
C ARG A 66 -1.45 -8.95 18.62
N VAL A 67 -2.22 -9.34 17.61
CA VAL A 67 -2.26 -8.62 16.33
C VAL A 67 -2.70 -7.17 16.59
N ARG A 68 -3.75 -6.93 17.40
CA ARG A 68 -4.26 -5.59 17.77
C ARG A 68 -3.20 -4.65 18.33
N VAL A 69 -2.32 -5.16 19.18
CA VAL A 69 -1.29 -4.36 19.87
C VAL A 69 0.08 -4.47 19.20
N THR A 70 0.18 -5.09 18.03
CA THR A 70 1.46 -5.26 17.33
C THR A 70 1.86 -3.99 16.62
N HIS A 71 3.08 -3.55 16.90
CA HIS A 71 3.69 -2.43 16.20
C HIS A 71 4.11 -2.84 14.79
N VAL A 72 3.56 -2.15 13.79
CA VAL A 72 3.78 -2.46 12.37
C VAL A 72 5.25 -2.29 11.98
N GLU A 73 5.95 -1.34 12.58
CA GLU A 73 7.38 -1.08 12.41
C GLU A 73 8.25 -2.26 12.86
N CYS A 74 7.79 -3.08 13.80
CA CYS A 74 8.51 -4.26 14.26
C CYS A 74 8.33 -5.47 13.32
N VAL A 75 7.21 -5.55 12.60
CA VAL A 75 6.81 -6.72 11.80
C VAL A 75 7.06 -6.54 10.30
N CYS A 76 6.70 -5.38 9.73
CA CYS A 76 6.80 -5.14 8.29
C CYS A 76 8.20 -5.42 7.68
N PRO A 77 9.33 -5.06 8.33
CA PRO A 77 10.66 -5.36 7.78
C PRO A 77 10.98 -6.86 7.68
N GLN A 78 10.24 -7.72 8.39
CA GLN A 78 10.44 -9.18 8.38
C GLN A 78 9.54 -9.90 7.38
N VAL A 79 8.49 -9.24 6.89
CA VAL A 79 7.60 -9.79 5.86
C VAL A 79 8.28 -9.63 4.50
N THR A 80 9.23 -10.54 4.23
CA THR A 80 9.93 -10.59 2.94
C THR A 80 9.08 -11.28 1.88
N PRO A 81 9.30 -11.01 0.58
CA PRO A 81 8.65 -11.75 -0.51
C PRO A 81 8.86 -13.27 -0.42
N LYS A 82 10.01 -13.72 0.09
CA LYS A 82 10.29 -15.15 0.32
C LYS A 82 9.38 -15.74 1.41
N LEU A 83 9.15 -15.00 2.50
CA LEU A 83 8.24 -15.42 3.56
C LEU A 83 6.77 -15.40 3.09
N ALA A 84 6.40 -14.38 2.32
CA ALA A 84 5.08 -14.25 1.70
C ALA A 84 4.75 -15.38 0.71
N ALA A 85 5.76 -16.03 0.13
CA ALA A 85 5.58 -17.19 -0.76
C ALA A 85 5.36 -18.51 -0.01
N LEU A 86 5.75 -18.59 1.27
CA LEU A 86 5.60 -19.78 2.11
C LEU A 86 4.28 -19.80 2.88
N ILE A 87 3.58 -18.68 2.93
CA ILE A 87 2.34 -18.49 3.70
C ILE A 87 1.30 -17.92 2.75
N ASP A 88 0.10 -18.51 2.71
CA ASP A 88 -1.02 -17.90 2.01
C ASP A 88 -1.50 -16.67 2.80
N LEU A 89 -0.89 -15.51 2.48
CA LEU A 89 -1.21 -14.23 3.11
C LEU A 89 -2.68 -13.88 2.93
N ASN A 90 -3.30 -14.20 1.78
CA ASN A 90 -4.72 -13.90 1.54
C ASN A 90 -5.61 -14.67 2.50
N ARG A 91 -5.30 -15.95 2.73
CA ARG A 91 -6.01 -16.78 3.70
C ARG A 91 -5.78 -16.30 5.13
N ALA A 92 -4.54 -15.97 5.50
CA ALA A 92 -4.21 -15.44 6.81
C ALA A 92 -4.95 -14.11 7.10
N PHE A 93 -4.95 -13.18 6.14
CA PHE A 93 -5.68 -11.92 6.26
C PHE A 93 -7.19 -12.15 6.42
N ARG A 94 -7.80 -13.04 5.64
CA ARG A 94 -9.23 -13.38 5.79
C ARG A 94 -9.56 -13.94 7.18
N LEU A 95 -8.71 -14.83 7.70
CA LEU A 95 -8.93 -15.42 9.02
C LEU A 95 -8.81 -14.37 10.14
N ILE A 96 -7.87 -13.42 10.00
CA ILE A 96 -7.70 -12.31 10.94
C ILE A 96 -8.87 -11.33 10.83
N GLU A 97 -9.32 -10.98 9.62
CA GLU A 97 -10.47 -10.09 9.38
C GLU A 97 -11.75 -10.63 10.05
N VAL A 98 -12.02 -11.94 9.88
CA VAL A 98 -13.18 -12.61 10.48
C VAL A 98 -13.09 -12.64 12.01
N ALA A 99 -11.89 -12.79 12.57
CA ALA A 99 -11.72 -12.98 14.01
C ALA A 99 -11.58 -11.69 14.81
N VAL A 100 -11.03 -10.63 14.22
CA VAL A 100 -10.79 -9.36 14.93
C VAL A 100 -11.94 -8.37 14.73
N GLY A 101 -12.81 -8.60 13.75
CA GLY A 101 -13.86 -7.66 13.34
C GLY A 101 -13.26 -6.52 12.50
N ASN A 102 -13.94 -6.19 11.39
CA ASN A 102 -13.57 -5.21 10.33
C ASN A 102 -12.29 -4.41 10.63
N TRP A 103 -11.14 -5.05 10.40
CA TRP A 103 -9.86 -4.39 10.44
C TRP A 103 -9.67 -3.76 9.07
N GLU A 104 -9.77 -2.43 8.97
CA GLU A 104 -9.23 -1.71 7.83
C GLU A 104 -7.70 -1.80 7.90
N VAL A 105 -7.15 -2.91 7.43
CA VAL A 105 -5.70 -3.01 7.24
C VAL A 105 -5.40 -2.09 6.08
N LYS A 106 -5.12 -0.82 6.37
CA LYS A 106 -4.22 -0.05 5.53
C LYS A 106 -2.92 -0.82 5.58
N MET A 107 -2.75 -1.77 4.67
CA MET A 107 -1.46 -2.33 4.34
C MET A 107 -0.59 -1.09 4.10
N ALA A 108 0.24 -0.76 5.07
CA ALA A 108 1.37 0.12 4.85
C ALA A 108 2.26 -0.66 3.90
N GLY A 109 1.93 -0.57 2.60
CA GLY A 109 2.83 -0.99 1.55
C GLY A 109 4.13 -0.26 1.86
N ALA A 110 5.21 -1.01 1.98
CA ALA A 110 6.54 -0.44 1.92
C ALA A 110 6.51 0.62 0.81
N THR A 111 6.79 1.88 1.15
CA THR A 111 6.54 3.03 0.27
C THR A 111 7.10 2.71 -1.11
N LEU A 112 6.24 2.33 -2.05
CA LEU A 112 6.68 1.78 -3.31
C LEU A 112 7.43 2.91 -4.02
N SER A 113 8.67 2.64 -4.40
CA SER A 113 9.45 3.62 -5.15
C SER A 113 8.76 3.92 -6.49
N ALA A 114 8.96 5.13 -7.02
CA ALA A 114 8.44 5.50 -8.33
C ALA A 114 8.90 4.52 -9.43
N ALA A 115 10.10 3.95 -9.30
CA ALA A 115 10.63 2.94 -10.21
C ALA A 115 9.86 1.61 -10.14
N GLN A 116 9.51 1.15 -8.94
CA GLN A 116 8.69 -0.06 -8.75
C GLN A 116 7.29 0.13 -9.34
N CYS A 117 6.64 1.27 -9.06
CA CYS A 117 5.35 1.55 -9.67
C CYS A 117 5.43 1.70 -11.20
N LYS A 118 6.54 2.24 -11.74
CA LYS A 118 6.75 2.30 -13.18
C LYS A 118 6.80 0.91 -13.80
N GLU A 119 7.57 -0.01 -13.20
CA GLU A 119 7.67 -1.37 -13.72
C GLU A 119 6.37 -2.15 -13.54
N GLU A 120 5.71 -2.00 -12.39
CA GLU A 120 4.42 -2.65 -12.13
C GLU A 120 3.35 -2.22 -13.16
N ARG A 121 3.29 -0.92 -13.47
CA ARG A 121 2.43 -0.39 -14.52
C ARG A 121 2.81 -0.91 -15.90
N ARG A 122 4.11 -1.00 -16.22
CA ARG A 122 4.58 -1.52 -17.51
C ARG A 122 4.11 -2.95 -17.73
N ILE A 123 4.31 -3.81 -16.73
CA ILE A 123 3.89 -5.22 -16.77
C ILE A 123 2.36 -5.30 -16.84
N GLY A 124 1.66 -4.58 -15.97
CA GLY A 124 0.19 -4.57 -15.94
C GLY A 124 -0.42 -4.14 -17.27
N LEU A 125 0.10 -3.09 -17.89
CA LEU A 125 -0.38 -2.62 -19.20
C LEU A 125 -0.05 -3.61 -20.31
N ASN A 126 1.13 -4.23 -20.31
CA ASN A 126 1.48 -5.23 -21.31
C ASN A 126 0.52 -6.42 -21.29
N GLU A 127 0.21 -6.92 -20.09
CA GLU A 127 -0.66 -8.06 -19.88
C GLU A 127 -2.15 -7.73 -20.01
N CYS A 128 -2.59 -6.52 -19.66
CA CYS A 128 -4.01 -6.18 -19.53
C CYS A 128 -4.51 -5.15 -20.54
N LYS A 129 -3.69 -4.65 -21.49
CA LYS A 129 -4.13 -3.63 -22.46
C LYS A 129 -5.42 -4.00 -23.19
N HIS A 130 -5.64 -5.28 -23.50
CA HIS A 130 -6.83 -5.74 -24.21
C HIS A 130 -8.11 -5.60 -23.37
N VAL A 131 -7.99 -5.67 -22.05
CA VAL A 131 -9.11 -5.47 -21.12
C VAL A 131 -9.63 -4.03 -21.17
N LEU A 132 -8.73 -3.06 -21.36
CA LEU A 132 -9.11 -1.65 -21.55
C LEU A 132 -9.93 -1.42 -22.82
N TYR A 133 -9.84 -2.33 -23.80
CA TYR A 133 -10.64 -2.32 -25.03
C TYR A 133 -11.86 -3.25 -24.95
N GLY A 134 -12.27 -3.67 -23.74
CA GLY A 134 -13.46 -4.49 -23.53
C GLY A 134 -13.30 -5.97 -23.85
N LYS A 135 -12.06 -6.47 -24.01
CA LYS A 135 -11.81 -7.92 -24.19
C LYS A 135 -11.67 -8.62 -22.83
N LEU A 136 -11.96 -9.92 -22.82
CA LEU A 136 -11.80 -10.74 -21.61
C LEU A 136 -10.33 -10.78 -21.14
N PRO A 137 -10.08 -10.74 -19.81
CA PRO A 137 -8.75 -10.83 -19.26
C PRO A 137 -8.12 -12.20 -19.52
N SER A 138 -6.81 -12.22 -19.78
CA SER A 138 -6.02 -13.45 -19.78
C SER A 138 -5.76 -13.92 -18.35
N LEU A 139 -5.30 -15.17 -18.18
CA LEU A 139 -4.85 -15.68 -16.89
C LEU A 139 -3.72 -14.80 -16.31
N SER A 140 -2.74 -14.45 -17.14
CA SER A 140 -1.63 -13.56 -16.76
C SER A 140 -2.13 -12.19 -16.31
N CYS A 141 -3.10 -11.61 -17.03
CA CYS A 141 -3.71 -10.34 -16.62
C CYS A 141 -4.43 -10.46 -15.29
N CYS A 142 -5.22 -11.52 -15.07
CA CYS A 142 -5.91 -11.73 -13.79
C CYS A 142 -4.92 -11.91 -12.63
N GLU A 143 -3.81 -12.63 -12.82
CA GLU A 143 -2.75 -12.73 -11.82
C GLU A 143 -2.17 -11.37 -11.47
N ARG A 144 -1.89 -10.53 -12.48
CA ARG A 144 -1.42 -9.16 -12.27
C ARG A 144 -2.42 -8.32 -11.48
N LEU A 145 -3.70 -8.32 -11.88
CA LEU A 145 -4.75 -7.55 -11.20
C LEU A 145 -4.93 -7.90 -9.72
N ARG A 146 -4.70 -9.18 -9.34
CA ARG A 146 -4.77 -9.61 -7.94
C ARG A 146 -3.66 -9.01 -7.09
N VAL A 147 -2.46 -8.88 -7.63
CA VAL A 147 -1.25 -8.48 -6.89
C VAL A 147 -0.86 -7.01 -7.10
N THR A 148 -1.54 -6.30 -8.00
CA THR A 148 -1.29 -4.89 -8.26
C THR A 148 -1.62 -4.01 -7.05
N HIS A 149 -0.72 -3.08 -6.77
CA HIS A 149 -0.87 -2.04 -5.77
C HIS A 149 -1.68 -0.89 -6.33
N VAL A 150 -2.73 -0.55 -5.59
CA VAL A 150 -3.69 0.48 -5.97
C VAL A 150 -2.99 1.84 -6.12
N ASP A 151 -2.05 2.15 -5.24
CA ASP A 151 -1.28 3.41 -5.25
C ASP A 151 -0.45 3.58 -6.52
N CYS A 152 0.04 2.49 -7.13
CA CYS A 152 0.81 2.56 -8.37
C CYS A 152 -0.07 2.81 -9.59
N VAL A 153 -1.30 2.28 -9.62
CA VAL A 153 -2.19 2.36 -10.78
C VAL A 153 -3.18 3.51 -10.72
N CYS A 154 -3.56 3.98 -9.54
CA CYS A 154 -4.51 5.08 -9.41
C CYS A 154 -4.13 6.36 -10.18
N PRO A 155 -2.85 6.77 -10.25
CA PRO A 155 -2.44 7.90 -11.07
C PRO A 155 -2.68 7.72 -12.58
N LEU A 156 -2.88 6.49 -13.07
CA LEU A 156 -3.21 6.23 -14.48
C LEU A 156 -4.68 6.50 -14.81
N PHE A 157 -5.57 6.34 -13.83
CA PHE A 157 -7.01 6.51 -14.00
C PHE A 157 -7.39 8.00 -13.96
N THR A 158 -6.89 8.73 -14.94
CA THR A 158 -7.24 10.14 -15.18
C THR A 158 -8.66 10.27 -15.77
N PRO A 159 -9.31 11.44 -15.63
CA PRO A 159 -10.60 11.69 -16.28
C PRO A 159 -10.58 11.46 -17.80
N ASN A 160 -9.45 11.79 -18.45
CA ASN A 160 -9.26 11.56 -19.88
C ASN A 160 -9.25 10.06 -20.22
N LEU A 161 -8.60 9.23 -19.40
CA LEU A 161 -8.64 7.78 -19.60
C LEU A 161 -10.02 7.21 -19.32
N ALA A 162 -10.68 7.69 -18.26
CA ALA A 162 -12.04 7.28 -17.90
C ALA A 162 -13.07 7.58 -19.00
N ALA A 163 -12.85 8.61 -19.82
CA ALA A 163 -13.70 8.92 -20.97
C ALA A 163 -13.50 7.96 -22.16
N LEU A 164 -12.38 7.23 -22.23
CA LEU A 164 -12.04 6.33 -23.32
C LEU A 164 -12.40 4.86 -23.04
N ILE A 165 -12.71 4.51 -21.79
CA ILE A 165 -12.97 3.13 -21.37
C ILE A 165 -14.34 3.01 -20.72
N ASP A 166 -15.01 1.88 -20.93
CA ASP A 166 -16.19 1.53 -20.13
C ASP A 166 -15.73 1.09 -18.74
N LEU A 167 -15.78 2.03 -17.79
CA LEU A 167 -15.40 1.80 -16.40
C LEU A 167 -16.23 0.69 -15.74
N ASN A 168 -17.53 0.64 -16.00
CA ASN A 168 -18.42 -0.35 -15.37
C ASN A 168 -18.11 -1.76 -15.88
N HIS A 169 -17.88 -1.89 -17.18
CA HIS A 169 -17.46 -3.16 -17.76
C HIS A 169 -16.08 -3.58 -17.25
N THR A 170 -15.13 -2.64 -17.20
CA THR A 170 -13.76 -2.89 -16.71
C THR A 170 -13.78 -3.34 -15.24
N ILE A 171 -14.56 -2.70 -14.39
CA ILE A 171 -14.74 -3.10 -12.98
C ILE A 171 -15.23 -4.54 -12.89
N ARG A 172 -16.27 -4.91 -13.67
CA ARG A 172 -16.80 -6.28 -13.68
C ARG A 172 -15.76 -7.32 -14.10
N LEU A 173 -14.92 -7.00 -15.09
CA LEU A 173 -13.84 -7.89 -15.53
C LEU A 173 -12.78 -8.07 -14.44
N ILE A 174 -12.40 -6.98 -13.75
CA ILE A 174 -11.44 -7.02 -12.65
C ILE A 174 -11.98 -7.82 -11.45
N GLU A 175 -13.25 -7.61 -11.10
CA GLU A 175 -13.94 -8.38 -10.07
C GLU A 175 -14.05 -9.86 -10.44
N GLY A 176 -14.30 -10.16 -11.71
CA GLY A 176 -14.28 -11.53 -12.25
C GLY A 176 -12.91 -12.21 -12.13
N CYS A 177 -11.82 -11.45 -12.18
CA CYS A 177 -10.47 -11.96 -11.86
C CYS A 177 -10.27 -12.24 -10.36
N GLY A 178 -11.19 -11.86 -9.48
CA GLY A 178 -11.12 -12.07 -8.03
C GLY A 178 -10.53 -10.89 -7.25
N ARG A 179 -10.32 -9.74 -7.89
CA ARG A 179 -9.91 -8.50 -7.22
C ARG A 179 -11.15 -7.69 -6.84
N ARG A 180 -11.43 -7.59 -5.54
CA ARG A 180 -12.55 -6.79 -5.03
C ARG A 180 -12.20 -5.30 -5.05
N ILE A 181 -13.05 -4.48 -5.64
CA ILE A 181 -12.95 -3.03 -5.61
C ILE A 181 -13.99 -2.52 -4.59
N PRO A 182 -13.58 -1.78 -3.54
CA PRO A 182 -14.54 -1.23 -2.59
C PRO A 182 -15.60 -0.35 -3.26
N ARG A 183 -16.82 -0.35 -2.72
CA ARG A 183 -17.86 0.56 -3.20
C ARG A 183 -17.42 2.00 -2.96
N HIS A 184 -17.63 2.86 -3.95
CA HIS A 184 -17.20 4.26 -3.95
C HIS A 184 -15.68 4.47 -3.84
N PHE A 185 -14.89 3.47 -4.24
CA PHE A 185 -13.45 3.62 -4.31
C PHE A 185 -13.07 4.72 -5.32
N LYS A 186 -12.31 5.72 -4.84
CA LYS A 186 -11.80 6.83 -5.66
C LYS A 186 -10.28 6.71 -5.77
N CYS A 187 -9.79 6.66 -7.00
CA CYS A 187 -8.37 6.87 -7.27
C CYS A 187 -8.07 8.37 -7.20
N GLY A 188 -7.03 8.75 -6.46
CA GLY A 188 -6.64 10.16 -6.31
C GLY A 188 -7.34 10.87 -5.15
N SER A 189 -7.11 10.41 -3.93
CA SER A 189 -7.20 11.26 -2.74
C SER A 189 -5.78 11.64 -2.32
N ASN A 190 -5.22 12.61 -3.05
CA ASN A 190 -4.16 13.53 -2.63
C ASN A 190 -4.12 14.69 -3.62
#